data_AF-A0A0B7IQ67-F1
#
_entry.id   AF-A0A0B7IQ67-F1
#
_cell.length_a   1.000
_cell.length_b   1.000
_cell.length_c   1.000
_cell.angle_alpha   90.00
_cell.angle_beta   90.00
_cell.angle_gamma   90.00
#
_symmetry.space_group_name_H-M   'P 1'
#
loop_
_entity.id
_entity.type
_entity.pdbx_description
1 polymer ?
#
loop_
_entity_poly.entity_id
_entity_poly.type
_entity_poly.pdbx_seq_one_letter_code
_entity_poly.pdbx_strand_id
1 'polypeptide(L)'
;MNKKSFITILILFVSLMSFGQRTTNSPYSYYGIGELNFAGNAEERFMGRLGVHADSIRLNMQNPASLAKLQYTAFTAGFSLKSNQITSKSGTEKTQSSAVDYVALGFPIYKNLGLSFGLLPYSSVGYKIFHHSQRGALLKNTIVLRGQEG
;
A
#
# COMPACT_ATOMS: atom_id res chain seq x y z
N MET A 1 35.90 -5.97 1.62
CA MET A 1 34.65 -6.45 2.24
C MET A 1 33.85 -7.22 1.20
N ASN A 2 33.60 -8.50 1.41
CA ASN A 2 32.97 -9.38 0.41
C ASN A 2 31.53 -8.90 0.16
N LYS A 3 31.11 -8.76 -1.11
CA LYS A 3 29.77 -8.24 -1.49
C LYS A 3 28.62 -8.95 -0.76
N LYS A 4 28.80 -10.26 -0.51
CA LYS A 4 27.86 -11.10 0.25
C LYS A 4 27.73 -10.66 1.71
N SER A 5 28.85 -10.34 2.37
CA SER A 5 28.86 -9.89 3.78
C SER A 5 28.19 -8.53 3.97
N PHE A 6 28.30 -7.65 2.98
CA PHE A 6 27.64 -6.34 3.00
C PHE A 6 26.11 -6.47 2.91
N ILE A 7 25.62 -7.34 2.02
CA ILE A 7 24.18 -7.62 1.87
C ILE A 7 23.58 -8.20 3.15
N THR A 8 24.29 -9.13 3.80
CA THR A 8 23.81 -9.74 5.06
C THR A 8 23.67 -8.71 6.19
N ILE A 9 24.61 -7.77 6.31
CA ILE A 9 24.57 -6.71 7.33
C ILE A 9 23.41 -5.75 7.07
N LEU A 10 23.15 -5.40 5.79
CA LEU A 10 22.04 -4.52 5.42
C LEU A 10 20.68 -5.13 5.80
N ILE A 11 20.48 -6.43 5.52
CA ILE A 11 19.24 -7.14 5.85
C ILE A 11 19.01 -7.21 7.37
N LEU A 12 20.08 -7.43 8.15
CA LEU A 12 20.01 -7.46 9.61
C LEU A 12 19.64 -6.09 10.20
N PHE A 13 20.11 -4.99 9.61
CA PHE A 13 19.78 -3.65 10.09
C PHE A 13 18.31 -3.29 9.81
N VAL A 14 17.77 -3.72 8.66
CA VAL A 14 16.36 -3.52 8.31
C VAL A 14 15.43 -4.31 9.23
N SER A 15 15.82 -5.51 9.68
CA SER A 15 14.97 -6.30 10.59
C SER A 15 14.80 -5.65 11.96
N LEU A 16 15.81 -4.92 12.45
CA LEU A 16 15.76 -4.18 13.71
C LEU A 16 14.76 -3.00 13.68
N MET A 17 14.42 -2.49 12.49
CA MET A 17 13.50 -1.36 12.30
C MET A 17 12.06 -1.81 11.99
N SER A 18 11.77 -3.12 12.06
CA SER A 18 10.45 -3.65 11.74
C SER A 18 9.46 -3.42 12.90
N PHE A 19 8.86 -2.24 12.93
CA PHE A 19 7.63 -2.00 13.70
C PHE A 19 6.43 -2.49 12.89
N GLY A 20 5.45 -3.14 13.53
CA GLY A 20 4.30 -3.77 12.85
C GLY A 20 3.61 -2.81 11.86
N GLN A 21 3.59 -3.19 10.58
CA GLN A 21 3.01 -2.40 9.50
C GLN A 21 1.50 -2.29 9.71
N ARG A 22 0.99 -1.05 9.85
CA ARG A 22 -0.45 -0.76 9.93
C ARG A 22 -0.91 -0.27 8.56
N THR A 23 -1.65 -1.10 7.82
CA THR A 23 -2.05 -0.79 6.44
C THR A 23 -3.11 0.31 6.36
N THR A 24 -4.00 0.41 7.34
CA THR A 24 -4.92 1.55 7.49
C THR A 24 -5.36 1.68 8.95
N ASN A 25 -5.49 2.91 9.41
CA ASN A 25 -5.90 3.26 10.77
C ASN A 25 -6.95 4.39 10.75
N SER A 26 -7.61 4.61 9.60
CA SER A 26 -8.64 5.64 9.49
C SER A 26 -9.95 5.16 10.17
N PRO A 27 -10.60 5.99 11.00
CA PRO A 27 -11.85 5.63 11.71
C PRO A 27 -12.99 5.23 10.78
N TYR A 28 -12.91 5.66 9.51
CA TYR A 28 -13.91 5.40 8.48
C TYR A 28 -13.65 4.12 7.66
N SER A 29 -12.48 3.48 7.80
CA SER A 29 -12.12 2.29 7.01
C SER A 29 -12.76 0.98 7.49
N TYR A 30 -13.50 0.99 8.60
CA TYR A 30 -14.19 -0.20 9.12
C TYR A 30 -15.56 -0.47 8.48
N TYR A 31 -16.23 0.56 7.94
CA TYR A 31 -17.54 0.41 7.31
C TYR A 31 -17.42 0.21 5.78
N GLY A 32 -18.14 -0.78 5.24
CA GLY A 32 -18.29 -0.98 3.79
C GLY A 32 -17.02 -1.43 3.06
N ILE A 33 -16.68 -0.74 1.96
CA ILE A 33 -15.56 -1.08 1.06
C ILE A 33 -14.16 -0.71 1.61
N GLY A 34 -14.09 -0.01 2.75
CA GLY A 34 -12.84 0.47 3.35
C GLY A 34 -12.32 1.78 2.74
N GLU A 35 -11.03 2.07 2.97
CA GLU A 35 -10.36 3.23 2.37
C GLU A 35 -9.86 2.87 0.97
N LEU A 36 -10.26 3.65 -0.04
CA LEU A 36 -9.84 3.46 -1.43
C LEU A 36 -8.36 3.82 -1.59
N ASN A 37 -7.58 2.87 -2.10
CA ASN A 37 -6.19 3.10 -2.45
C ASN A 37 -6.10 3.83 -3.79
N PHE A 38 -5.07 4.65 -3.95
CA PHE A 38 -4.84 5.35 -5.21
C PHE A 38 -4.18 4.42 -6.22
N ALA A 39 -4.88 4.11 -7.31
CA ALA A 39 -4.41 3.20 -8.37
C ALA A 39 -3.49 3.87 -9.42
N GLY A 40 -2.85 4.99 -9.06
CA GLY A 40 -1.93 5.72 -9.96
C GLY A 40 -0.50 5.75 -9.43
N ASN A 41 0.42 6.19 -10.29
CA ASN A 41 1.83 6.27 -9.93
C ASN A 41 2.12 7.37 -8.89
N ALA A 42 3.28 7.28 -8.24
CA ALA A 42 3.75 8.31 -7.31
C ALA A 42 3.71 9.72 -7.94
N GLU A 43 4.16 9.87 -9.18
CA GLU A 43 4.13 11.14 -9.92
C GLU A 43 2.72 11.66 -10.12
N GLU A 44 1.77 10.79 -10.49
CA GLU A 44 0.38 11.17 -10.66
C GLU A 44 -0.21 11.66 -9.33
N ARG A 45 0.18 11.04 -8.21
CA ARG A 45 -0.22 11.46 -6.87
C ARG A 45 0.30 12.86 -6.54
N PHE A 46 1.54 13.19 -6.91
CA PHE A 46 2.09 14.54 -6.73
C PHE A 46 1.45 15.57 -7.66
N MET A 47 1.01 15.17 -8.85
CA MET A 47 0.29 16.03 -9.80
C MET A 47 -1.20 16.20 -9.48
N GLY A 48 -1.66 15.83 -8.28
CA GLY A 48 -3.07 15.94 -7.92
C GLY A 48 -3.95 14.85 -8.52
N ARG A 49 -3.37 13.67 -8.79
CA ARG A 49 -4.03 12.44 -9.29
C ARG A 49 -4.46 12.54 -10.76
N LEU A 50 -3.69 13.24 -11.59
CA LEU A 50 -3.92 13.35 -13.02
C LEU A 50 -3.33 12.14 -13.77
N GLY A 51 -4.19 11.34 -14.40
CA GLY A 51 -3.82 10.09 -15.10
C GLY A 51 -3.60 10.21 -16.61
N VAL A 52 -3.33 11.41 -17.14
CA VAL A 52 -3.26 11.65 -18.60
C VAL A 52 -1.82 11.59 -19.14
N HIS A 53 -0.82 11.38 -18.28
CA HIS A 53 0.58 11.43 -18.68
C HIS A 53 1.01 10.11 -19.37
N ALA A 54 1.47 10.22 -20.63
CA ALA A 54 1.95 9.09 -21.43
C ALA A 54 3.41 9.30 -21.86
N ASP A 55 4.29 8.47 -21.31
CA ASP A 55 5.75 8.54 -21.45
C ASP A 55 6.33 7.16 -21.86
N SER A 56 7.52 7.16 -22.47
CA SER A 56 8.13 5.97 -23.08
C SER A 56 8.75 5.00 -22.06
N ILE A 57 9.04 5.48 -20.85
CA ILE A 57 9.70 4.75 -19.76
C ILE A 57 8.82 4.58 -18.51
N ARG A 58 7.60 5.11 -18.51
CA ARG A 58 6.70 5.08 -17.35
C ARG A 58 5.40 4.36 -17.70
N LEU A 59 5.08 3.35 -16.91
CA LEU A 59 3.84 2.61 -17.05
C LEU A 59 2.71 3.38 -16.37
N ASN A 60 1.74 3.88 -17.13
CA ASN A 60 0.53 4.50 -16.58
C ASN A 60 -0.56 3.43 -16.38
N MET A 61 -1.00 3.25 -15.14
CA MET A 61 -2.00 2.25 -14.76
C MET A 61 -3.45 2.77 -14.89
N GLN A 62 -3.64 4.07 -14.93
CA GLN A 62 -4.95 4.71 -15.08
C GLN A 62 -5.39 4.82 -16.54
N ASN A 63 -4.44 4.87 -17.48
CA ASN A 63 -4.72 5.02 -18.90
C ASN A 63 -4.16 3.84 -19.73
N PRO A 64 -5.00 2.86 -20.10
CA PRO A 64 -4.58 1.71 -20.91
C PRO A 64 -3.99 2.10 -22.28
N ALA A 65 -4.44 3.22 -22.87
CA ALA A 65 -3.92 3.69 -24.16
C ALA A 65 -2.47 4.18 -24.07
N SER A 66 -2.02 4.59 -22.88
CA SER A 66 -0.63 4.98 -22.63
C SER A 66 0.34 3.81 -22.77
N LEU A 67 -0.13 2.57 -22.57
CA LEU A 67 0.68 1.36 -22.69
C LEU A 67 1.21 1.15 -24.12
N ALA A 68 0.47 1.58 -25.13
CA ALA A 68 0.92 1.57 -26.52
C ALA A 68 2.16 2.46 -26.75
N LYS A 69 2.35 3.49 -25.92
CA LYS A 69 3.44 4.47 -26.07
C LYS A 69 4.73 4.05 -25.35
N LEU A 70 4.72 2.93 -24.60
CA LEU A 70 5.94 2.37 -24.02
C LEU A 70 6.91 1.96 -25.14
N GLN A 71 8.16 2.38 -25.02
CA GLN A 71 9.23 1.93 -25.92
C GLN A 71 10.16 0.90 -25.28
N TYR A 72 10.19 0.87 -23.94
CA TYR A 72 11.00 -0.06 -23.16
C TYR A 72 10.14 -0.80 -22.14
N THR A 73 10.63 -1.97 -21.68
CA THR A 73 10.01 -2.69 -20.57
C THR A 73 10.09 -1.83 -19.31
N ALA A 74 8.93 -1.43 -18.78
CA ALA A 74 8.85 -0.58 -17.61
C ALA A 74 8.45 -1.41 -16.39
N PHE A 75 9.23 -1.29 -15.31
CA PHE A 75 8.89 -1.84 -14.00
C PHE A 75 8.54 -0.69 -13.07
N THR A 76 7.39 -0.78 -12.41
CA THR A 76 6.93 0.23 -11.45
C THR A 76 6.46 -0.44 -10.17
N ALA A 77 6.89 0.08 -9.03
CA ALA A 77 6.46 -0.38 -7.72
C ALA A 77 6.31 0.84 -6.81
N GLY A 78 5.19 0.89 -6.09
CA GLY A 78 4.81 2.00 -5.24
C GLY A 78 4.61 1.55 -3.80
N PHE A 79 5.16 2.33 -2.86
CA PHE A 79 4.93 2.18 -1.44
C PHE A 79 4.55 3.54 -0.87
N SER A 80 3.52 3.60 -0.04
CA SER A 80 3.10 4.83 0.62
C SER A 80 3.19 4.78 2.13
N LEU A 81 3.60 5.93 2.67
CA LEU A 81 3.54 6.27 4.08
C LEU A 81 2.54 7.41 4.21
N LYS A 82 1.45 7.19 4.95
CA LYS A 82 0.45 8.20 5.28
C LYS A 82 0.56 8.53 6.77
N SER A 83 0.64 9.82 7.08
CA SER A 83 0.57 10.33 8.45
C SER A 83 -0.63 11.23 8.56
N ASN A 84 -1.66 10.78 9.26
CA ASN A 84 -2.90 11.51 9.46
C ASN A 84 -3.00 11.97 10.92
N GLN A 85 -3.33 13.24 11.13
CA GLN A 85 -3.68 13.76 12.44
C GLN A 85 -5.19 13.92 12.51
N ILE A 86 -5.81 13.25 13.47
CA ILE A 86 -7.25 13.31 13.72
C ILE A 86 -7.44 14.14 14.98
N THR A 87 -8.12 15.27 14.85
CA THR A 87 -8.45 16.15 15.96
C THR A 87 -9.93 15.98 16.29
N SER A 88 -10.22 15.56 17.52
CA SER A 88 -11.57 15.45 18.08
C SER A 88 -11.72 16.42 19.25
N LYS A 89 -12.95 16.73 19.67
CA LYS A 89 -13.22 17.57 20.86
C LYS A 89 -12.56 17.05 22.15
N SER A 90 -12.22 15.76 22.20
CA SER A 90 -11.62 15.08 23.35
C SER A 90 -10.11 14.85 23.25
N GLY A 91 -9.45 15.17 22.12
CA GLY A 91 -8.01 14.95 21.96
C GLY A 91 -7.51 14.91 20.51
N THR A 92 -6.19 14.92 20.35
CA THR A 92 -5.49 14.83 19.05
C THR A 92 -4.77 13.49 18.96
N GLU A 93 -5.18 12.64 18.02
CA GLU A 93 -4.52 11.37 17.73
C GLU A 93 -3.68 11.48 16.44
N LYS A 94 -2.42 11.04 16.50
CA LYS A 94 -1.55 10.90 15.34
C LYS A 94 -1.53 9.45 14.90
N THR A 95 -2.01 9.20 13.69
CA THR A 95 -2.03 7.90 13.06
C THR A 95 -0.99 7.85 11.94
N GLN A 96 -0.22 6.77 11.90
CA GLN A 96 0.68 6.46 10.80
C GLN A 96 0.21 5.16 10.14
N SER A 97 0.22 5.13 8.81
CA SER A 97 -0.15 3.97 8.01
C SER A 97 0.87 3.76 6.89
N SER A 98 1.22 2.51 6.66
CA SER A 98 2.22 2.09 5.69
C SER A 98 1.61 1.01 4.80
N ALA A 99 1.59 1.23 3.50
CA ALA A 99 0.96 0.31 2.54
C ALA A 99 1.76 0.19 1.25
N VAL A 100 1.71 -1.00 0.65
CA VAL A 100 2.18 -1.20 -0.73
C VAL A 100 1.03 -0.81 -1.66
N ASP A 101 1.28 0.17 -2.53
CA ASP A 101 0.23 0.78 -3.36
C ASP A 101 0.02 0.02 -4.67
N TYR A 102 1.10 -0.39 -5.33
CA TYR A 102 1.05 -1.12 -6.61
C TYR A 102 2.40 -1.77 -6.94
N VAL A 103 2.36 -2.86 -7.70
CA VAL A 103 3.54 -3.45 -8.37
C VAL A 103 3.12 -3.85 -9.77
N ALA A 104 3.76 -3.31 -10.81
CA ALA A 104 3.40 -3.59 -12.18
C ALA A 104 4.59 -3.62 -13.13
N LEU A 105 4.43 -4.42 -14.18
CA LEU A 105 5.38 -4.63 -15.26
C LEU A 105 4.68 -4.36 -16.59
N GLY A 106 5.34 -3.62 -17.46
CA GLY A 106 4.86 -3.26 -18.79
C GLY A 106 5.83 -3.73 -19.84
N PHE A 107 5.32 -4.40 -20.87
CA PHE A 107 6.08 -4.93 -21.99
C PHE A 107 5.58 -4.30 -23.29
N PRO A 108 6.44 -3.61 -24.05
CA PRO A 108 6.14 -3.24 -25.42
C PRO A 108 6.29 -4.48 -26.31
N ILE A 109 5.19 -4.97 -26.88
CA ILE A 109 5.20 -6.16 -27.75
C ILE A 109 5.47 -5.76 -29.20
N TYR A 110 4.89 -4.66 -29.64
CA TYR A 110 5.02 -4.16 -31.01
C TYR A 110 5.00 -2.63 -31.04
N LYS A 111 5.34 -2.02 -32.19
CA LYS A 111 5.17 -0.56 -32.36
C LYS A 111 3.70 -0.23 -32.07
N ASN A 112 3.47 0.57 -31.03
CA ASN A 112 2.15 1.01 -30.58
C ASN A 112 1.28 -0.08 -29.93
N LEU A 113 1.86 -1.21 -29.50
CA LEU A 113 1.15 -2.24 -28.74
C LEU A 113 1.97 -2.61 -27.50
N GLY A 114 1.42 -2.30 -26.32
CA GLY A 114 2.01 -2.68 -25.03
C GLY A 114 1.01 -3.46 -24.18
N LEU A 115 1.51 -4.45 -23.46
CA LEU A 115 0.76 -5.15 -22.42
C LEU A 115 1.36 -4.79 -21.06
N SER A 116 0.52 -4.71 -20.04
CA SER A 116 0.97 -4.60 -18.67
C SER A 116 0.28 -5.63 -17.78
N PHE A 117 1.00 -6.06 -16.75
CA PHE A 117 0.46 -6.88 -15.68
C PHE A 117 0.95 -6.35 -14.34
N GLY A 118 0.08 -6.34 -13.35
CA GLY A 118 0.40 -5.83 -12.03
C GLY A 118 -0.63 -6.15 -10.98
N LEU A 119 -0.22 -5.99 -9.73
CA LEU A 119 -1.03 -6.10 -8.53
C LEU A 119 -1.30 -4.69 -8.01
N LEU A 120 -2.58 -4.31 -7.93
CA LEU A 120 -3.02 -3.07 -7.30
C LEU A 120 -4.13 -3.39 -6.29
N PRO A 121 -3.87 -3.33 -4.97
CA PRO A 121 -4.91 -3.46 -3.98
C PRO A 121 -5.91 -2.30 -4.08
N TYR A 122 -7.17 -2.58 -4.42
CA TYR A 122 -8.20 -1.56 -4.62
C TYR A 122 -8.61 -0.84 -3.32
N SER A 123 -8.76 -1.58 -2.22
CA SER A 123 -9.13 -1.01 -0.92
C SER A 123 -8.42 -1.69 0.24
N SER A 124 -8.34 -0.96 1.35
CA SER A 124 -7.71 -1.39 2.61
C SER A 124 -8.69 -1.18 3.77
N VAL A 125 -8.84 -2.18 4.63
CA VAL A 125 -9.73 -2.15 5.82
C VAL A 125 -8.92 -2.35 7.10
N GLY A 126 -9.24 -1.58 8.14
CA GLY A 126 -8.50 -1.56 9.41
C GLY A 126 -9.28 -2.17 10.56
N TYR A 127 -8.81 -3.30 11.09
CA TYR A 127 -9.42 -3.96 12.25
C TYR A 127 -8.44 -4.01 13.44
N LYS A 128 -8.92 -3.72 14.65
CA LYS A 128 -8.19 -4.01 15.90
C LYS A 128 -8.62 -5.39 16.41
N ILE A 129 -7.68 -6.32 16.50
CA ILE A 129 -7.92 -7.65 17.08
C ILE A 129 -7.76 -7.54 18.59
N PHE A 130 -8.85 -7.77 19.34
CA PHE A 130 -8.80 -7.84 20.80
C PHE A 130 -8.85 -9.30 21.23
N HIS A 131 -7.81 -9.77 21.94
CA HIS A 131 -7.78 -11.10 22.52
C HIS A 131 -8.31 -11.06 23.95
N HIS A 132 -9.48 -11.65 24.16
CA HIS A 132 -10.04 -11.84 25.50
C HIS A 132 -9.84 -13.30 25.93
N SER A 133 -8.82 -13.54 26.76
CA SER A 133 -8.55 -14.87 27.31
C SER A 133 -9.32 -15.05 28.62
N GLN A 134 -10.48 -15.69 28.55
CA GLN A 134 -11.27 -16.08 29.71
C GLN A 134 -10.75 -17.42 30.25
N ARG A 135 -9.98 -17.37 31.34
CA ARG A 135 -9.24 -18.51 31.90
C ARG A 135 -10.08 -19.37 32.88
N GLY A 136 -11.38 -19.56 32.62
CA GLY A 136 -12.32 -20.12 33.61
C GLY A 136 -13.34 -21.17 33.14
N ALA A 137 -13.60 -21.33 31.84
CA ALA A 137 -14.49 -22.38 31.35
C ALA A 137 -14.06 -22.82 29.95
N LEU A 138 -13.55 -24.06 29.85
CA LEU A 138 -13.29 -24.83 28.62
C LEU A 138 -12.90 -24.01 27.36
N LEU A 139 -11.61 -23.69 27.25
CA LEU A 139 -10.85 -23.36 26.03
C LEU A 139 -11.67 -22.85 24.81
N LYS A 140 -12.33 -21.71 24.94
CA LYS A 140 -12.90 -21.00 23.78
C LYS A 140 -12.13 -19.72 23.53
N ASN A 141 -11.06 -19.83 22.76
CA ASN A 141 -10.31 -18.66 22.29
C ASN A 141 -11.19 -17.91 21.28
N THR A 142 -11.90 -16.87 21.73
CA THR A 142 -12.84 -16.13 20.88
C THR A 142 -12.14 -14.90 20.33
N ILE A 143 -11.90 -14.90 19.02
CA ILE A 143 -11.38 -13.74 18.30
C ILE A 143 -12.56 -12.79 18.07
N VAL A 144 -12.57 -11.64 18.75
CA VAL A 144 -13.59 -10.60 18.55
C VAL A 144 -12.97 -9.48 17.72
N LEU A 145 -13.49 -9.31 16.50
CA LEU A 145 -13.10 -8.23 15.59
C LEU A 145 -13.98 -7.00 15.90
N ARG A 146 -13.44 -6.00 16.60
CA ARG A 146 -14.14 -4.73 16.84
C ARG A 146 -13.57 -3.65 15.93
N GLY A 147 -14.46 -2.84 15.34
CA GLY A 147 -14.06 -1.66 14.58
C GLY A 147 -13.35 -0.65 15.44
N GLN A 148 -12.45 0.12 14.82
CA GLN A 148 -11.77 1.22 15.47
C GLN A 148 -12.76 2.37 15.69
N GLU A 149 -13.51 2.31 16.78
CA GLU A 149 -14.26 3.46 17.29
C GLU A 149 -13.26 4.44 17.93
N GLY A 150 -13.44 5.73 17.62
CA GLY A 150 -12.63 6.83 18.15
C GLY A 150 -13.00 7.23 19.58
#